data_AF-X1LIB9-F1
#
_entry.id   AF-X1LIB9-F1
#
_cell.length_a   1.000
_cell.length_b   1.000
_cell.length_c   1.000
_cell.angle_alpha   90.00
_cell.angle_beta   90.00
_cell.angle_gamma   90.00
#
_symmetry.space_group_name_H-M   'P 1'
#
loop_
_entity.id
_entity.type
_entity.pdbx_description
1 polymer ?
#
loop_
_entity_poly.entity_id
_entity_poly.type
_entity_poly.pdbx_seq_one_letter_code
_entity_poly.pdbx_strand_id
1 'polypeptide(L)' 'ADVIVLPELAFTGYNFRDRKELESVAEDPTNSNIVKEATNLCSRNDFYIITGFAEKSVQSIFNSAIPL' A
#
# COMPACT_ATOMS: atom_id res chain seq x y z
N ALA A 1 -9.99 18.00 -3.03
CA ALA A 1 -10.43 16.71 -3.59
C ALA A 1 -10.68 15.81 -2.39
N ASP A 2 -11.87 15.20 -2.31
CA ASP A 2 -12.28 14.48 -1.10
C ASP A 2 -11.74 13.04 -1.08
N VAL A 3 -11.48 12.48 -2.26
CA VAL A 3 -10.89 11.15 -2.45
C VAL A 3 -9.85 11.19 -3.57
N ILE A 4 -8.70 10.59 -3.31
CA ILE A 4 -7.60 10.39 -4.27
C ILE A 4 -7.44 8.88 -4.49
N VAL A 5 -7.45 8.45 -5.75
CA VAL A 5 -7.23 7.04 -6.11
C VAL A 5 -5.86 6.91 -6.78
N LEU A 6 -5.00 6.09 -6.21
CA LEU A 6 -3.69 5.77 -6.76
C LEU A 6 -3.74 4.44 -7.54
N PRO A 7 -2.78 4.23 -8.47
CA PRO A 7 -2.69 2.99 -9.22
C PRO A 7 -2.49 1.73 -8.36
N GLU A 8 -2.63 0.59 -9.01
CA GLU A 8 -2.24 -0.71 -8.46
C GLU A 8 -0.75 -0.72 -8.09
N LEU A 9 -0.42 -1.24 -6.91
CA LEU A 9 0.94 -1.35 -6.39
C LEU A 9 1.77 -0.06 -6.53
N ALA A 10 1.15 1.09 -6.22
CA ALA A 10 1.66 2.43 -6.53
C ALA A 10 3.07 2.73 -6.00
N PHE A 11 3.50 2.06 -4.93
CA PHE A 11 4.79 2.28 -4.28
C PHE A 11 5.84 1.20 -4.58
N THR A 12 5.43 0.07 -5.15
CA THR A 12 6.29 -1.11 -5.33
C THR A 12 6.49 -1.50 -6.79
N GLY A 13 5.67 -0.95 -7.70
CA GLY A 13 5.63 -1.38 -9.09
C GLY A 13 4.89 -2.71 -9.26
N TYR A 14 4.75 -3.18 -10.50
CA TYR A 14 3.87 -4.30 -10.82
C TYR A 14 4.60 -5.58 -11.27
N ASN A 15 5.65 -5.45 -12.08
CA ASN A 15 6.28 -6.59 -12.72
C ASN A 15 7.45 -7.13 -11.89
N PHE A 16 7.16 -8.05 -10.97
CA PHE A 16 8.17 -8.75 -10.16
C PHE A 16 8.74 -9.96 -10.91
N ARG A 17 10.05 -10.14 -10.87
CA ARG A 17 10.78 -11.26 -11.47
C ARG A 17 10.47 -12.57 -10.77
N ASP A 18 10.39 -12.55 -9.46
CA ASP A 18 10.19 -13.73 -8.63
C ASP A 18 9.51 -13.40 -7.29
N ARG A 19 9.06 -14.43 -6.58
CA ARG A 19 8.38 -14.27 -5.29
C ARG A 19 9.27 -13.60 -4.24
N LYS A 20 10.60 -13.79 -4.30
CA LYS A 20 11.55 -13.23 -3.34
C LYS A 20 11.67 -11.72 -3.50
N GLU A 21 11.62 -11.22 -4.74
CA GLU A 21 11.54 -9.79 -5.02
C GLU A 21 10.26 -9.19 -4.41
N LEU A 22 9.10 -9.80 -4.66
CA LEU A 22 7.83 -9.38 -4.07
C LEU A 22 7.87 -9.39 -2.53
N GLU A 23 8.43 -10.43 -1.92
CA GLU A 23 8.58 -10.55 -0.46
C GLU A 23 9.45 -9.46 0.17
N SER A 24 10.37 -8.88 -0.60
CA SER A 24 11.27 -7.81 -0.12
C SER A 24 10.62 -6.43 -0.10
N VAL A 25 9.53 -6.23 -0.85
CA VAL A 25 8.79 -4.96 -0.96
C VAL A 25 7.38 -5.03 -0.37
N ALA A 26 6.84 -6.23 -0.13
CA ALA A 26 5.55 -6.40 0.51
C ALA A 26 5.63 -6.05 2.01
N GLU A 27 4.66 -5.27 2.47
CA GLU A 27 4.62 -4.71 3.81
C GLU A 27 3.37 -5.18 4.56
N ASP A 28 3.47 -5.32 5.89
CA ASP A 28 2.31 -5.53 6.75
C ASP A 28 1.62 -4.16 6.91
N PRO A 29 0.34 -4.01 6.53
CA PRO A 29 -0.35 -2.73 6.60
C PRO A 29 -0.44 -2.16 8.03
N THR A 30 -0.41 -3.02 9.05
CA THR A 30 -0.41 -2.60 10.46
C THR A 30 0.93 -2.05 10.93
N ASN A 31 2.01 -2.34 10.19
CA ASN A 31 3.38 -1.94 10.52
C ASN A 31 4.12 -1.37 9.29
N SER A 32 3.41 -0.62 8.45
CA SER A 32 3.96 0.02 7.26
C SER A 32 4.16 1.51 7.47
N ASN A 33 5.37 2.01 7.18
CA ASN A 33 5.66 3.45 7.20
C ASN A 33 4.91 4.17 6.09
N ILE A 34 4.70 3.54 4.93
CA ILE A 34 3.93 4.11 3.82
C ILE A 34 2.48 4.34 4.26
N VAL A 35 1.85 3.32 4.84
CA VAL A 35 0.48 3.41 5.36
C VAL A 35 0.38 4.51 6.42
N LYS A 36 1.30 4.52 7.39
CA LYS A 36 1.33 5.51 8.47
C LYS A 36 1.45 6.95 7.95
N GLU A 37 2.41 7.21 7.06
CA GLU A 37 2.64 8.57 6.54
C GLU A 37 1.50 9.04 5.63
N ALA A 38 0.94 8.14 4.82
CA ALA A 38 -0.21 8.44 3.97
C ALA A 38 -1.48 8.71 4.81
N THR A 39 -1.78 7.91 5.84
CA THR A 39 -2.89 8.20 6.77
C THR A 39 -2.68 9.52 7.51
N ASN A 40 -1.45 9.84 7.93
CA ASN A 40 -1.14 11.14 8.52
C ASN A 40 -1.32 12.30 7.54
N LEU A 41 -1.08 12.08 6.24
CA LEU A 41 -1.34 13.06 5.20
C LEU A 41 -2.84 13.26 5.01
N CYS A 42 -3.62 12.18 4.87
CA CYS A 42 -5.08 12.19 4.77
C CYS A 42 -5.70 12.96 5.95
N SER A 43 -5.31 12.60 7.19
CA SER A 43 -5.84 13.21 8.41
C SER A 43 -5.53 14.71 8.52
N ARG A 44 -4.35 15.16 8.05
CA ARG A 44 -3.97 16.59 8.12
C ARG A 44 -4.69 17.47 7.10
N ASN A 45 -5.16 16.89 5.99
CA ASN A 45 -5.66 17.63 4.84
C ASN A 45 -7.15 17.34 4.53
N ASP A 46 -7.80 16.53 5.36
CA ASP A 46 -9.22 16.19 5.27
C ASP A 46 -9.61 15.58 3.90
N PHE A 47 -8.89 14.51 3.51
CA PHE A 47 -9.21 13.71 2.33
C PHE A 47 -8.86 12.24 2.56
N TYR A 48 -9.32 11.36 1.66
CA TYR A 48 -9.00 9.94 1.67
C TYR A 48 -8.08 9.54 0.51
N ILE A 49 -7.21 8.54 0.73
CA ILE A 49 -6.47 7.86 -0.35
C ILE A 49 -6.95 6.42 -0.47
N ILE A 50 -7.18 5.95 -1.69
CA ILE A 50 -7.33 4.53 -2.00
C ILE A 50 -6.17 4.13 -2.90
N THR A 51 -5.35 3.18 -2.48
CA THR A 51 -4.14 2.79 -3.23
C THR A 51 -3.96 1.29 -3.30
N GLY A 52 -3.38 0.80 -4.40
CA GLY A 52 -2.91 -0.58 -4.48
C GLY A 52 -1.67 -0.79 -3.61
N PHE A 53 -1.58 -1.96 -2.97
CA PHE A 53 -0.57 -2.27 -1.97
C PHE A 53 -0.22 -3.76 -2.00
N ALA A 54 1.08 -4.07 -1.90
CA ALA A 54 1.58 -5.42 -1.75
C ALA A 54 1.46 -5.84 -0.27
N GLU A 55 0.31 -6.39 0.10
CA GLU A 55 -0.02 -6.72 1.48
C GLU A 55 0.66 -8.02 1.91
N LYS A 56 1.48 -7.94 2.96
CA LYS A 56 2.09 -9.10 3.59
C LYS A 56 1.25 -9.56 4.78
N SER A 57 0.70 -10.75 4.68
CA SER A 57 0.06 -11.49 5.77
C SER A 57 0.97 -12.63 6.25
N VAL A 58 0.60 -13.28 7.36
CA VAL A 58 1.41 -14.30 8.05
C VAL A 58 1.91 -15.42 7.12
N GLN A 59 1.11 -15.82 6.13
CA GLN A 59 1.42 -16.94 5.23
C GLN A 59 1.40 -16.59 3.74
N SER A 60 1.01 -15.37 3.38
CA SER A 60 0.73 -15.03 1.98
C SER A 60 0.92 -13.55 1.72
N ILE A 61 1.18 -13.25 0.45
CA ILE A 61 1.22 -11.87 -0.05
C ILE A 61 0.04 -11.69 -0.99
N PHE A 62 -0.70 -10.62 -0.79
CA PHE A 62 -1.87 -10.27 -1.57
C PHE A 62 -1.62 -8.99 -2.34
N ASN A 63 -2.26 -8.90 -3.51
CA ASN A 63 -2.43 -7.65 -4.20
C ASN A 63 -3.76 -7.06 -3.73
N SER A 64 -3.65 -6.03 -2.88
CA SER A 64 -4.79 -5.47 -2.14
C SER A 64 -4.96 -4.00 -2.48
N ALA A 65 -6.16 -3.47 -2.22
CA ALA A 65 -6.41 -2.03 -2.20
C ALA A 65 -6.71 -1.61 -0.76
N ILE A 66 -6.02 -0.57 -0.28
CA ILE A 66 -6.17 -0.06 1.08
C ILE A 66 -6.73 1.37 1.08
N PRO A 67 -7.83 1.64 1.82
CA PRO A 67 -8.28 2.99 2.11
C PRO A 67 -7.52 3.58 3.30
N LEU A 68 -7.05 4.83 3.17
CA LEU A 68 -6.16 5.54 4.10
C LEU A 68 -6.69 6.92 4.47
#